data_AF-A0A160VEY0-F1
#
_entry.id   AF-A0A160VEY0-F1
#
_cell.length_a   1.000
_cell.length_b   1.000
_cell.length_c   1.000
_cell.angle_alpha   90.00
_cell.angle_beta   90.00
_cell.angle_gamma   90.00
#
_symmetry.space_group_name_H-M   'P 1'
#
loop_
_entity.id
_entity.type
_entity.pdbx_description
1 polymer ?
#
loop_
_entity_poly.entity_id
_entity_poly.type
_entity_poly.pdbx_seq_one_letter_code
_entity_poly.pdbx_strand_id
1 'polypeptide(L)' 'MNLKKSIKTGFAIRDKNQQELAEFIGKKQATVSYYASGRVDPPLSVVVKIAEFFGVKTSTFVEWGEYEIN' A
#
# COMPACT_ATOMS: atom_id res chain seq x y z
N MET A 1 9.89 7.46 -2.25
CA MET A 1 8.60 6.83 -2.58
C MET A 1 7.61 7.18 -1.49
N ASN A 2 6.51 7.85 -1.83
CA ASN A 2 5.48 8.18 -0.85
C ASN A 2 4.49 7.01 -0.66
N LEU A 3 4.96 5.91 -0.05
CA LEU A 3 4.22 4.65 0.05
C LEU A 3 2.95 4.76 0.89
N LYS A 4 2.95 5.64 1.92
CA LYS A 4 1.75 6.03 2.66
C LYS A 4 0.63 6.47 1.70
N LYS A 5 0.97 7.34 0.75
CA LYS A 5 0.01 7.90 -0.20
C LYS A 5 -0.40 6.86 -1.22
N SER A 6 0.53 6.05 -1.74
CA SER A 6 0.21 4.91 -2.60
C SER A 6 -0.81 3.95 -1.96
N ILE A 7 -0.61 3.58 -0.69
CA ILE A 7 -1.52 2.68 0.04
C ILE A 7 -2.90 3.32 0.21
N LYS A 8 -2.96 4.61 0.57
CA LYS A 8 -4.23 5.33 0.72
C LYS A 8 -5.00 5.42 -0.60
N THR A 9 -4.30 5.72 -1.70
CA THR A 9 -4.88 5.73 -3.06
C THR A 9 -5.45 4.35 -3.37
N GLY A 10 -4.68 3.28 -3.15
CA GLY A 10 -5.13 1.90 -3.37
C GLY A 10 -6.42 1.56 -2.63
N PHE A 11 -6.53 1.93 -1.35
CA PHE A 11 -7.78 1.71 -0.58
C PHE A 11 -8.96 2.52 -1.11
N ALA A 12 -8.75 3.76 -1.54
CA ALA A 12 -9.81 4.61 -2.07
C ALA A 12 -10.35 4.13 -3.43
N ILE A 13 -9.47 3.59 -4.30
CA ILE A 13 -9.84 3.22 -5.68
C ILE A 13 -10.24 1.76 -5.88
N ARG A 14 -9.97 0.87 -4.90
CA ARG A 14 -10.19 -0.57 -5.03
C ARG A 14 -11.23 -1.16 -4.07
N ASP A 15 -11.86 -0.35 -3.22
CA ASP A 15 -12.79 -0.81 -2.18
C ASP A 15 -12.19 -1.94 -1.32
N LYS A 16 -10.99 -1.68 -0.79
CA LYS A 16 -10.22 -2.61 0.03
C LYS A 16 -9.91 -2.00 1.39
N ASN A 17 -9.68 -2.85 2.39
CA ASN A 17 -9.34 -2.39 3.74
C ASN A 17 -7.99 -2.94 4.24
N GLN A 18 -7.51 -2.39 5.36
CA GLN A 18 -6.21 -2.76 5.95
C GLN A 18 -6.15 -4.19 6.47
N GLN A 19 -7.29 -4.77 6.86
CA GLN A 19 -7.36 -6.15 7.35
C GLN A 19 -7.14 -7.13 6.20
N GLU A 20 -7.83 -6.94 5.07
CA GLU A 20 -7.64 -7.76 3.87
C GLU A 20 -6.19 -7.70 3.35
N LEU A 21 -5.59 -6.50 3.33
CA LEU A 21 -4.20 -6.36 2.92
C LEU A 21 -3.28 -7.11 3.88
N ALA A 22 -3.51 -7.01 5.18
CA ALA A 22 -2.70 -7.67 6.20
C ALA A 22 -2.75 -9.20 6.06
N GLU A 23 -3.93 -9.75 5.85
CA GLU A 23 -4.13 -11.18 5.57
C GLU A 23 -3.39 -11.61 4.30
N PHE A 24 -3.53 -10.84 3.22
CA PHE A 24 -2.86 -11.13 1.94
C PHE A 24 -1.32 -11.15 2.06
N ILE A 25 -0.73 -10.19 2.78
CA ILE A 25 0.73 -10.11 2.93
C ILE A 25 1.28 -10.94 4.10
N GLY A 26 0.43 -11.63 4.86
CA GLY A 26 0.81 -12.42 6.04
C GLY A 26 1.37 -11.56 7.18
N LYS A 27 0.77 -10.40 7.43
CA LYS A 27 1.15 -9.46 8.50
C LYS A 27 -0.04 -9.18 9.41
N LYS A 28 0.22 -8.55 10.56
CA LYS A 28 -0.84 -8.00 11.42
C LYS A 28 -1.38 -6.71 10.80
N GLN A 29 -2.67 -6.44 10.99
CA GLN A 29 -3.29 -5.18 10.58
C GLN A 29 -2.54 -3.94 11.11
N ALA A 30 -2.05 -3.99 12.35
CA ALA A 30 -1.22 -2.94 12.94
C ALA A 30 0.05 -2.63 12.12
N THR A 31 0.68 -3.66 11.53
CA THR A 31 1.84 -3.48 10.66
C THR A 31 1.46 -2.74 9.38
N VAL A 32 0.32 -3.08 8.77
CA VAL A 32 -0.22 -2.35 7.62
C VAL A 32 -0.55 -0.90 7.98
N SER A 33 -1.12 -0.66 9.16
CA SER A 33 -1.38 0.69 9.66
C SER A 33 -0.09 1.51 9.80
N TYR A 34 1.03 0.90 10.22
CA TYR A 34 2.33 1.57 10.24
C TYR A 34 2.84 1.94 8.85
N TYR A 35 2.61 1.09 7.85
CA TYR A 35 2.92 1.41 6.46
C TYR A 35 2.02 2.55 5.92
N ALA A 36 0.70 2.45 6.14
CA ALA A 36 -0.28 3.43 5.66
C ALA A 36 -0.19 4.80 6.36
N SER A 37 0.39 4.85 7.56
CA SER A 37 0.69 6.10 8.28
C SER A 37 2.07 6.67 7.97
N GLY A 38 2.94 5.90 7.31
CA GLY A 38 4.33 6.27 7.06
C GLY A 38 5.22 6.19 8.30
N ARG A 39 4.78 5.48 9.35
CA ARG A 39 5.58 5.24 10.56
C ARG A 39 6.74 4.28 10.30
N VAL A 40 6.54 3.33 9.40
CA VAL A 40 7.54 2.33 8.99
C VAL A 40 7.50 2.22 7.47
N ASP A 41 8.67 2.22 6.85
CA ASP A 41 8.77 1.90 5.43
C ASP A 41 8.76 0.38 5.22
N PRO A 42 7.85 -0.16 4.39
CA PRO A 42 7.85 -1.58 4.07
C PRO A 42 9.06 -1.94 3.19
N PRO A 43 9.63 -3.14 3.34
CA PRO A 43 10.67 -3.62 2.44
C PRO A 43 10.12 -3.82 1.02
N LEU A 44 10.98 -3.79 0.01
CA LEU A 44 10.57 -3.92 -1.40
C LEU A 44 9.73 -5.17 -1.67
N SER A 45 10.04 -6.30 -1.03
CA SER A 45 9.26 -7.54 -1.15
C SER A 45 7.82 -7.39 -0.66
N VAL A 46 7.57 -6.53 0.33
CA VAL A 46 6.22 -6.20 0.80
C VAL A 46 5.55 -5.21 -0.14
N VAL A 47 6.30 -4.25 -0.69
CA VAL A 47 5.77 -3.30 -1.70
C VAL A 47 5.25 -4.03 -2.93
N VAL A 48 5.97 -5.05 -3.42
CA VAL A 48 5.52 -5.90 -4.54
C VAL A 48 4.20 -6.58 -4.20
N LYS A 49 4.07 -7.20 -3.03
CA LYS A 49 2.83 -7.85 -2.59
C LYS A 49 1.66 -6.88 -2.42
N ILE A 50 1.93 -5.65 -1.96
CA ILE A 50 0.89 -4.61 -1.86
C ILE A 50 0.39 -4.22 -3.27
N ALA A 51 1.29 -4.10 -4.25
CA ALA A 51 0.90 -3.82 -5.62
C ALA A 51 0.06 -4.98 -6.22
N GLU A 52 0.46 -6.22 -5.98
CA GLU A 52 -0.29 -7.44 -6.36
C GLU A 52 -1.69 -7.46 -5.74
N PHE A 53 -1.80 -7.12 -4.45
CA PHE A 53 -3.08 -7.03 -3.75
C PHE A 53 -4.05 -6.03 -4.41
N PHE A 54 -3.54 -4.89 -4.88
CA PHE A 54 -4.33 -3.88 -5.59
C PHE A 54 -4.50 -4.17 -7.10
N GLY A 55 -3.93 -5.27 -7.60
CA GLY A 55 -4.03 -5.70 -8.99
C GLY A 55 -3.29 -4.79 -9.96
N VAL A 56 -2.18 -4.19 -9.56
CA VAL A 56 -1.38 -3.27 -10.39
C VAL A 56 0.10 -3.64 -10.41
N LYS A 57 0.83 -3.12 -11.39
CA LYS A 57 2.30 -3.24 -11.42
C LYS A 57 2.91 -2.44 -10.27
N THR A 58 4.06 -2.90 -9.77
CA THR A 58 4.78 -2.19 -8.70
C THR A 58 5.15 -0.76 -9.09
N SER A 59 5.51 -0.50 -10.35
CA SER A 59 5.77 0.86 -10.84
C SER A 59 4.54 1.76 -10.73
N THR A 60 3.37 1.30 -11.18
CA THR A 60 2.09 2.01 -11.06
C THR A 60 1.72 2.29 -9.61
N PHE A 61 1.95 1.32 -8.71
CA PHE A 61 1.72 1.53 -7.28
C PHE A 61 2.63 2.61 -6.70
N VAL A 62 3.91 2.61 -7.07
CA VAL A 62 4.86 3.66 -6.61
C VAL A 62 4.45 5.02 -7.15
N GLU A 63 4.06 5.10 -8.42
CA GLU A 63 3.57 6.32 -9.08
C GLU A 63 2.38 6.96 -8.33
N TRP A 64 1.46 6.17 -7.76
CA TRP A 64 0.34 6.70 -6.95
C TRP A 64 0.77 7.58 -5.78
N GLY A 65 1.99 7.40 -5.26
CA GLY A 65 2.54 8.20 -4.19
C GLY A 65 3.09 9.54 -4.66
N GLU A 66 3.47 9.64 -5.92
CA GLU A 66 4.19 10.79 -6.46
C GLU A 66 3.23 11.83 -7.10
N TYR A 67 2.01 11.44 -7.47
CA TYR A 67 1.00 12.38 -8.00
C TYR A 67 0.32 13.19 -6.90
N GLU A 68 0.42 14.52 -6.95
CA GLU A 68 -0.45 15.42 -6.19
C GLU A 68 -1.87 15.36 -6.74
N ILE A 69 -2.79 14.80 -5.97
CA ILE A 69 -4.22 15.07 -6.14
C ILE A 69 -4.40 16.50 -5.60
N ASN A 70 -4.32 17.48 -6.51
CA ASN A 70 -4.73 18.86 -6.27
C ASN A 70 -6.21 18.92 -5.88
#